data_AF-A0A218UE29-F1
#
_entry.id   AF-A0A218UE29-F1
#
_cell.length_a   1.000
_cell.length_b   1.000
_cell.length_c   1.000
_cell.angle_alpha   90.00
_cell.angle_beta   90.00
_cell.angle_gamma   90.00
#
_symmetry.space_group_name_H-M   'P 1'
#
loop_
_entity.id
_entity.type
_entity.pdbx_description
1 polymer ?
#
loop_
_entity_poly.entity_id
_entity_poly.type
_entity_poly.pdbx_seq_one_letter_code
_entity_poly.pdbx_strand_id
1 'polypeptide(L)'
;MHVVHFDAERFADASAAQQHLGGLAVLGVLLELGDDPHPAYDNILRHLGSIRYAGQRVAIPSFSIRDLLPAHLERYYRYNGSLTTPPCSQSVLWTLFPQPVRISRAQLEQLQGSLYSTEEGEPEEPQLLVDNFRAPQELNQRLVLSSFPRGEVIAIIFGAVAGCVGLFLAVHFGAKRMR
;
A
#
# COMPACT_ATOMS: atom_id res chain seq x y z
N MET A 1 4.27 4.09 2.07
CA MET A 1 4.59 4.88 0.85
C MET A 1 3.36 4.99 -0.03
N HIS A 2 3.09 6.16 -0.61
CA HIS A 2 2.04 6.37 -1.61
C HIS A 2 2.67 6.78 -2.95
N VAL A 3 2.32 6.10 -4.05
CA VAL A 3 2.65 6.53 -5.42
C VAL A 3 1.36 7.03 -6.07
N VAL A 4 1.31 8.33 -6.38
CA VAL A 4 0.11 9.03 -6.82
C VAL A 4 0.12 9.21 -8.34
N HIS A 5 -0.96 8.79 -8.99
CA HIS A 5 -1.18 8.94 -10.42
C HIS A 5 -2.50 9.68 -10.65
N PHE A 6 -2.64 10.28 -11.83
CA PHE A 6 -3.89 10.87 -12.30
C PHE A 6 -4.22 10.38 -13.70
N ASP A 7 -5.51 10.42 -14.06
CA ASP A 7 -6.01 10.09 -15.38
C ASP A 7 -5.66 11.20 -16.39
N ALA A 8 -4.52 11.03 -17.06
CA ALA A 8 -3.98 12.01 -18.01
C ALA A 8 -4.74 12.07 -19.35
N GLU A 9 -5.65 11.12 -19.61
CA GLU A 9 -6.53 11.19 -20.78
C GLU A 9 -7.67 12.19 -20.55
N ARG A 10 -8.08 12.36 -19.28
CA ARG A 10 -9.21 13.21 -18.88
C ARG A 10 -8.81 14.53 -18.25
N PHE A 11 -7.63 14.63 -17.65
CA PHE A 11 -7.21 15.80 -16.88
C PHE A 11 -5.80 16.24 -17.24
N ALA A 12 -5.56 17.55 -17.20
CA ALA A 12 -4.24 18.13 -17.49
C ALA A 12 -3.23 17.87 -16.36
N ASP A 13 -3.70 17.78 -15.12
CA ASP A 13 -2.87 17.55 -13.94
C ASP A 13 -3.65 16.87 -12.80
N ALA A 14 -2.92 16.49 -11.76
CA ALA A 14 -3.50 15.88 -10.56
C ALA A 14 -4.41 16.83 -9.77
N SER A 15 -4.21 18.15 -9.86
CA SER A 15 -4.99 19.16 -9.13
C SER A 15 -6.40 19.28 -9.70
N ALA A 16 -6.57 19.15 -11.01
CA ALA A 16 -7.87 19.02 -11.66
C ALA A 16 -8.48 17.64 -11.35
N ALA A 17 -7.70 16.57 -11.50
CA ALA A 17 -8.18 15.20 -11.32
C ALA A 17 -8.72 14.90 -9.91
N GLN A 18 -8.12 15.49 -8.86
CA GLN A 18 -8.57 15.28 -7.47
C GLN A 18 -10.00 15.77 -7.18
N GLN A 19 -10.61 16.55 -8.07
CA GLN A 19 -11.99 17.02 -7.94
C GLN A 19 -13.02 16.03 -8.48
N HIS A 20 -12.57 14.93 -9.11
CA HIS A 20 -13.44 13.97 -9.78
C HIS A 20 -13.27 12.56 -9.21
N LEU A 21 -14.39 11.84 -9.05
CA LEU A 21 -14.37 10.44 -8.63
C LEU A 21 -13.53 9.60 -9.60
N GLY A 22 -12.55 8.87 -9.07
CA GLY A 22 -11.62 8.06 -9.86
C GLY A 22 -10.68 8.87 -10.74
N GLY A 23 -10.53 10.18 -10.51
CA GLY A 23 -9.54 10.99 -11.22
C GLY A 23 -8.11 10.68 -10.78
N LEU A 24 -7.93 10.19 -9.55
CA LEU A 24 -6.63 9.75 -9.03
C LEU A 24 -6.58 8.23 -8.85
N ALA A 25 -5.40 7.66 -9.06
CA ALA A 25 -5.07 6.29 -8.68
C ALA A 25 -3.85 6.29 -7.75
N VAL A 26 -4.00 5.72 -6.56
CA VAL A 26 -2.91 5.69 -5.56
C VAL A 26 -2.50 4.24 -5.27
N LEU A 27 -1.20 3.98 -5.38
CA LEU A 27 -0.59 2.75 -4.92
C LEU A 27 -0.14 2.93 -3.47
N GLY A 28 -0.70 2.14 -2.56
CA GLY A 28 -0.33 2.08 -1.16
C GLY A 28 0.61 0.90 -0.91
N VAL A 29 1.81 1.20 -0.41
CA VAL A 29 2.81 0.22 0.02
C VAL A 29 3.05 0.40 1.50
N LEU A 30 2.80 -0.67 2.27
CA LEU A 30 3.13 -0.71 3.70
C LEU A 30 4.63 -0.99 3.85
N LEU A 31 5.26 -0.37 4.86
CA LEU A 31 6.65 -0.62 5.21
C LEU A 31 6.69 -1.39 6.53
N GLU A 32 7.59 -2.36 6.64
CA GLU A 32 7.86 -3.08 7.88
C GLU A 32 9.37 -3.11 8.15
N LEU A 33 9.75 -3.43 9.40
CA LEU A 33 11.16 -3.64 9.74
C LEU A 33 11.67 -4.94 9.13
N GLY A 34 12.83 -4.87 8.49
CA GLY A 34 13.65 -6.02 8.11
C GLY A 34 15.04 -5.92 8.72
N ASP A 35 15.81 -6.99 8.53
CA ASP A 35 17.18 -7.10 9.05
C ASP A 35 18.15 -6.26 8.21
N ASP A 36 17.99 -6.28 6.88
CA ASP A 36 18.90 -5.65 5.93
C ASP A 36 18.38 -4.29 5.41
N PRO A 37 19.28 -3.36 5.05
CA PRO A 37 18.91 -2.14 4.35
C PRO A 37 18.27 -2.43 2.98
N HIS A 38 17.23 -1.69 2.64
CA HIS A 38 16.60 -1.77 1.32
C HIS A 38 17.24 -0.79 0.33
N PRO A 39 17.99 -1.25 -0.70
CA PRO A 39 18.80 -0.37 -1.54
C PRO A 39 18.00 0.67 -2.33
N ALA A 40 16.79 0.31 -2.78
CA ALA A 40 15.94 1.26 -3.50
C ALA A 40 15.48 2.45 -2.64
N TYR A 41 15.19 2.22 -1.35
CA TYR A 41 14.79 3.29 -0.44
C TYR A 41 15.96 4.21 -0.10
N ASP A 42 17.19 3.72 -0.10
CA ASP A 42 18.39 4.56 0.07
C ASP A 42 18.55 5.61 -1.03
N ASN A 43 17.98 5.39 -2.23
CA ASN A 43 17.95 6.42 -3.27
C ASN A 43 17.18 7.68 -2.86
N ILE A 44 16.28 7.57 -1.88
CA ILE A 44 15.51 8.69 -1.30
C ILE A 44 16.12 9.09 0.06
N LEU A 45 16.28 8.12 0.97
CA LEU A 45 16.58 8.39 2.38
C LEU A 45 17.92 9.12 2.60
N ARG A 46 18.92 8.84 1.77
CA ARG A 46 20.24 9.51 1.87
C ARG A 46 20.19 11.02 1.64
N HIS A 47 19.12 11.54 1.04
CA HIS A 47 18.96 12.96 0.75
C HIS A 47 18.19 13.73 1.83
N LEU A 48 17.60 13.04 2.81
CA LEU A 48 16.79 13.70 3.85
C LEU A 48 17.61 14.73 4.65
N GLY A 49 18.91 14.51 4.82
CA GLY A 49 19.81 15.47 5.47
C GLY A 49 19.97 16.80 4.72
N SER A 50 19.63 16.86 3.43
CA SER A 50 19.72 18.06 2.59
C SER A 50 18.41 18.86 2.52
N ILE A 51 17.33 18.35 3.10
CA ILE A 51 15.98 18.96 3.07
C ILE A 51 15.33 18.95 4.44
N ARG A 52 16.10 19.24 5.49
CA ARG A 52 15.63 19.08 6.88
C ARG A 52 14.47 20.02 7.21
N TYR A 53 14.39 21.20 6.59
CA TYR A 53 13.34 22.19 6.87
C TYR A 53 12.28 22.23 5.76
N ALA A 54 11.06 22.65 6.13
CA ALA A 54 9.96 22.82 5.19
C ALA A 54 10.34 23.75 4.03
N GLY A 55 9.88 23.41 2.82
CA GLY A 55 10.15 24.18 1.60
C GLY A 55 11.48 23.88 0.91
N GLN A 56 12.44 23.22 1.59
CA GLN A 56 13.72 22.82 0.99
C GLN A 56 13.52 21.72 -0.08
N ARG A 57 14.41 21.70 -1.08
CA ARG A 57 14.33 20.77 -2.22
C ARG A 57 15.73 20.28 -2.60
N VAL A 58 15.80 19.03 -3.07
CA VAL A 58 17.04 18.40 -3.54
C VAL A 58 16.74 17.56 -4.78
N ALA A 59 17.67 17.53 -5.74
CA ALA A 59 17.56 16.70 -6.93
C ALA A 59 18.01 15.27 -6.63
N ILE A 60 17.16 14.29 -6.97
CA ILE A 60 17.48 12.86 -6.82
C ILE A 60 17.76 12.30 -8.22
N PRO A 61 18.90 11.61 -8.43
CA PRO A 61 19.17 10.90 -9.69
C PRO A 61 18.06 9.89 -10.01
N SER A 62 17.83 9.62 -11.29
CA SER A 62 16.80 8.64 -11.69
C SER A 62 17.14 7.24 -11.16
N PHE A 63 16.11 6.53 -10.72
CA PHE A 63 16.18 5.13 -10.32
C PHE A 63 14.83 4.46 -10.60
N SER A 64 14.79 3.13 -10.52
CA SER A 64 13.58 2.36 -10.79
C SER A 64 12.57 2.54 -9.65
N ILE A 65 11.41 3.13 -9.95
CA ILE A 65 10.28 3.22 -9.01
C ILE A 65 9.71 1.83 -8.71
N ARG A 66 9.84 0.87 -9.64
CA ARG A 66 9.41 -0.51 -9.43
C ARG A 66 10.11 -1.15 -8.23
N ASP A 67 11.35 -0.76 -7.97
CA ASP A 67 12.15 -1.33 -6.89
C ASP A 67 11.71 -0.83 -5.51
N LEU A 68 10.83 0.18 -5.45
CA LEU A 68 10.15 0.62 -4.21
C LEU A 68 8.87 -0.17 -3.92
N LEU A 69 8.44 -1.03 -4.84
CA LEU A 69 7.19 -1.78 -4.71
C LEU A 69 7.45 -3.21 -4.22
N PRO A 70 6.44 -3.88 -3.63
CA PRO A 70 6.54 -5.28 -3.23
C PRO A 70 6.82 -6.22 -4.41
N ALA A 71 7.36 -7.41 -4.11
CA ALA A 71 7.65 -8.41 -5.13
C ALA A 71 6.39 -8.91 -5.86
N HIS A 72 5.30 -9.14 -5.13
CA HIS A 72 4.05 -9.71 -5.65
C HIS A 72 3.00 -8.64 -5.99
N LEU A 73 3.20 -7.94 -7.10
CA LEU A 73 2.30 -6.86 -7.56
C LEU A 73 0.94 -7.35 -8.03
N GLU A 74 0.82 -8.64 -8.35
CA GLU A 74 -0.44 -9.27 -8.75
C GLU A 74 -1.42 -9.40 -7.57
N ARG A 75 -0.95 -9.25 -6.33
CA ARG A 75 -1.75 -9.36 -5.11
C ARG A 75 -2.00 -7.98 -4.53
N TYR A 76 -3.24 -7.51 -4.59
CA TYR A 76 -3.62 -6.21 -4.05
C TYR A 76 -5.09 -6.18 -3.63
N TYR A 77 -5.41 -5.23 -2.77
CA TYR A 77 -6.77 -4.80 -2.50
C TYR A 77 -7.10 -3.55 -3.32
N ARG A 78 -8.36 -3.44 -3.76
CA ARG A 78 -8.86 -2.32 -4.55
C ARG A 78 -10.13 -1.76 -3.92
N TYR A 79 -10.18 -0.45 -3.70
CA TYR A 79 -11.38 0.22 -3.17
C TYR A 79 -11.45 1.70 -3.57
N ASN A 80 -12.66 2.26 -3.56
CA ASN A 80 -12.88 3.71 -3.72
C ASN A 80 -12.67 4.42 -2.38
N GLY A 81 -11.82 5.44 -2.38
CA GLY A 81 -11.50 6.21 -1.19
C GLY A 81 -11.21 7.66 -1.49
N SER A 82 -10.47 8.28 -0.58
CA SER A 82 -10.15 9.69 -0.62
C SER A 82 -8.66 9.96 -0.45
N LEU A 83 -8.27 11.22 -0.61
CA LEU A 83 -7.01 11.73 -0.10
C LEU A 83 -6.94 11.55 1.43
N THR A 84 -5.76 11.18 1.93
CA THR A 84 -5.51 11.08 3.38
C THR A 84 -5.08 12.41 4.00
N THR A 85 -5.01 13.48 3.22
CA THR A 85 -4.72 14.86 3.62
C THR A 85 -5.84 15.78 3.15
N PRO A 86 -6.05 16.95 3.78
CA PRO A 86 -6.97 17.97 3.26
C PRO A 86 -6.71 18.27 1.77
N PRO A 87 -7.77 18.48 0.95
CA PRO A 87 -9.18 18.62 1.31
C PRO A 87 -9.94 17.29 1.47
N CYS A 88 -9.26 16.14 1.57
CA CYS A 88 -9.88 14.82 1.78
C CYS A 88 -10.85 14.40 0.65
N SER A 89 -10.66 14.90 -0.57
CA SER A 89 -11.51 14.61 -1.73
C SER A 89 -11.66 13.11 -1.98
N GLN A 90 -12.90 12.66 -2.21
CA GLN A 90 -13.23 11.26 -2.54
C GLN A 90 -12.97 10.94 -4.02
N SER A 91 -11.75 11.19 -4.49
CA SER A 91 -11.33 11.09 -5.89
C SER A 91 -10.37 9.94 -6.18
N VAL A 92 -10.03 9.15 -5.16
CA VAL A 92 -8.93 8.19 -5.23
C VAL A 92 -9.44 6.75 -5.43
N LEU A 93 -8.98 6.11 -6.50
CA LEU A 93 -9.01 4.67 -6.65
C LEU A 93 -7.76 4.06 -5.98
N TRP A 94 -7.94 3.43 -4.83
CA TRP A 94 -6.84 2.88 -4.03
C TRP A 94 -6.45 1.48 -4.47
N THR A 95 -5.15 1.24 -4.61
CA THR A 95 -4.55 -0.09 -4.73
C THR A 95 -3.62 -0.30 -3.55
N LEU A 96 -3.98 -1.17 -2.60
CA LEU A 96 -3.17 -1.45 -1.42
C LEU A 96 -2.51 -2.82 -1.57
N PHE A 97 -1.18 -2.87 -1.54
CA PHE A 97 -0.44 -4.13 -1.56
C PHE A 97 -0.40 -4.74 -0.15
N PRO A 98 -0.82 -6.02 0.03
CA PRO A 98 -0.84 -6.68 1.33
C PRO A 98 0.56 -7.11 1.77
N GLN A 99 1.48 -7.36 0.83
CA GLN A 99 2.87 -7.65 1.15
C GLN A 99 3.60 -6.34 1.43
N PRO A 100 4.15 -6.15 2.64
CA PRO A 100 4.93 -4.96 2.94
C PRO A 100 6.31 -5.02 2.28
N VAL A 101 6.95 -3.85 2.14
CA VAL A 101 8.36 -3.74 1.82
C VAL A 101 9.16 -3.58 3.11
N ARG A 102 10.24 -4.33 3.24
CA ARG A 102 11.11 -4.29 4.41
C ARG A 102 12.14 -3.18 4.29
N ILE A 103 12.35 -2.41 5.34
CA ILE A 103 13.45 -1.46 5.48
C ILE A 103 14.20 -1.74 6.79
N SER A 104 15.49 -1.44 6.84
CA SER A 104 16.27 -1.62 8.06
C SER A 104 15.82 -0.66 9.17
N ARG A 105 16.17 -0.99 10.42
CA ARG A 105 16.00 -0.10 11.56
C ARG A 105 16.62 1.28 11.33
N ALA A 106 17.85 1.33 10.82
CA ALA A 106 18.55 2.59 10.54
C ALA A 106 17.81 3.46 9.50
N GLN A 107 17.24 2.84 8.46
CA GLN A 107 16.42 3.53 7.46
C GLN A 107 15.11 4.08 8.06
N LEU A 108 14.46 3.32 8.95
CA LEU A 108 13.27 3.79 9.65
C LEU A 108 13.58 4.97 10.57
N GLU A 109 14.67 4.91 11.32
CA GLU A 109 15.13 5.99 12.21
C GLU A 109 15.47 7.26 11.41
N GLN A 110 16.08 7.13 10.24
CA GLN A 110 16.29 8.26 9.32
C GLN A 110 14.96 8.87 8.88
N LEU A 111 13.99 8.04 8.49
CA LEU A 111 12.68 8.52 8.04
C LEU A 111 11.93 9.27 9.15
N GLN A 112 12.05 8.83 10.41
CA GLN A 112 11.36 9.40 11.56
C GLN A 112 12.08 10.63 12.17
N GLY A 113 13.40 10.74 12.00
CA GLY A 113 14.22 11.74 12.73
C GLY A 113 14.91 12.80 11.88
N SER A 114 14.74 12.79 10.54
CA SER A 114 15.53 13.68 9.67
C SER A 114 14.86 15.00 9.29
N LEU A 115 13.53 15.03 9.24
CA LEU A 115 12.77 16.16 8.70
C LEU A 115 12.07 16.93 9.82
N TYR A 116 11.97 18.25 9.62
CA TYR A 116 11.23 19.18 10.46
C TYR A 116 9.97 19.65 9.74
N SER A 117 8.90 19.92 10.50
CA SER A 117 7.67 20.55 9.99
C SER A 117 7.76 22.07 9.91
N THR A 118 8.79 22.67 10.52
CA THR A 118 9.06 24.11 10.57
C THR A 118 9.92 24.57 9.39
N GLU A 119 9.85 25.85 9.05
CA GLU A 119 10.73 26.48 8.07
C GLU A 119 12.10 26.84 8.69
N GLU A 120 13.10 27.06 7.84
CA GLU A 120 14.43 27.45 8.28
C GLU A 120 14.46 28.91 8.74
N GLY A 121 15.02 29.17 9.92
CA GLY A 121 15.13 30.53 10.48
C GLY A 121 13.91 31.01 11.25
N GLU A 122 12.90 30.16 11.47
CA GLU A 122 11.84 30.45 12.44
C GLU A 122 12.43 30.60 13.86
N PRO A 123 11.89 31.51 14.68
CA PRO A 123 12.45 31.83 16.00
C PRO A 123 12.23 30.71 17.04
N GLU A 124 11.31 29.78 16.77
CA GLU A 124 11.02 28.64 17.63
C GLU A 124 11.99 27.46 17.36
N GLU A 125 12.10 26.55 18.32
CA GLU A 125 12.90 25.34 18.12
C GLU A 125 12.33 24.48 16.97
N PRO A 126 13.19 23.88 16.11
CA PRO A 126 12.72 23.05 15.02
C PRO A 126 11.88 21.86 15.50
N GLN A 127 10.67 21.72 14.97
CA GLN A 127 9.77 20.63 15.33
C GLN A 127 9.93 19.46 14.36
N LEU A 128 10.21 18.25 14.86
CA LEU A 128 10.33 17.05 14.02
C LEU A 128 8.99 16.71 13.35
N LEU A 129 9.06 16.36 12.06
CA LEU A 129 7.92 15.86 11.30
C LEU A 129 7.70 14.38 11.61
N VAL A 130 6.94 14.11 12.67
CA VAL A 130 6.55 12.76 13.12
C VAL A 130 5.04 12.57 13.04
N ASP A 131 4.59 11.31 13.15
CA ASP A 131 3.17 10.93 13.18
C ASP A 131 2.32 11.56 12.06
N ASN A 132 2.92 11.73 10.89
CA ASN A 132 2.34 12.36 9.70
C ASN A 132 1.40 11.40 8.93
N PHE A 133 0.50 10.75 9.66
CA PHE A 133 -0.51 9.84 9.12
C PHE A 133 -1.92 10.25 9.55
N ARG A 134 -2.92 9.78 8.81
CA ARG A 134 -4.33 9.95 9.17
C ARG A 134 -4.84 8.67 9.83
N ALA A 135 -5.65 8.81 10.89
CA ALA A 135 -6.31 7.68 11.53
C ALA A 135 -7.20 6.90 10.54
N PRO A 136 -7.34 5.56 10.69
CA PRO A 136 -8.27 4.77 9.91
C PRO A 136 -9.68 5.36 9.94
N GLN A 137 -10.36 5.31 8.80
CA GLN A 137 -11.72 5.82 8.64
C GLN A 137 -12.70 4.65 8.53
N GLU A 138 -13.94 4.87 8.93
CA GLU A 138 -14.99 3.85 8.84
C GLU A 138 -15.18 3.34 7.40
N LEU A 139 -15.47 2.04 7.28
CA LEU A 139 -15.65 1.42 5.96
C LEU A 139 -16.92 1.94 5.26
N ASN A 140 -17.94 2.32 6.02
CA ASN A 140 -19.21 2.84 5.50
C ASN A 140 -19.81 1.96 4.39
N GLN A 141 -19.80 0.64 4.62
CA GLN A 141 -20.33 -0.38 3.70
C GLN A 141 -19.65 -0.43 2.32
N ARG A 142 -18.52 0.27 2.12
CA ARG A 142 -17.76 0.21 0.87
C ARG A 142 -17.22 -1.20 0.64
N LEU A 143 -17.27 -1.63 -0.62
CA LEU A 143 -16.69 -2.89 -1.04
C LEU A 143 -15.17 -2.76 -1.17
N VAL A 144 -14.45 -3.72 -0.58
CA VAL A 144 -13.02 -3.92 -0.80
C VAL A 144 -12.85 -5.18 -1.64
N LEU A 145 -12.31 -5.02 -2.84
CA LEU A 145 -12.01 -6.11 -3.76
C LEU A 145 -10.60 -6.64 -3.50
N SER A 146 -10.39 -7.93 -3.71
CA SER A 146 -9.05 -8.55 -3.71
C SER A 146 -8.75 -9.13 -5.09
N SER A 147 -7.52 -8.97 -5.57
CA SER A 147 -7.06 -9.58 -6.84
C SER A 147 -6.68 -11.05 -6.71
N PHE A 148 -6.64 -11.57 -5.48
CA PHE A 148 -6.27 -12.93 -5.15
C PHE A 148 -7.40 -13.62 -4.38
N PRO A 149 -7.53 -14.97 -4.51
CA PRO A 149 -8.56 -15.72 -3.81
C PRO A 149 -8.36 -15.64 -2.29
N ARG A 150 -9.45 -15.50 -1.55
CA ARG A 150 -9.44 -15.66 -0.09
C ARG A 150 -9.29 -17.14 0.24
N GLY A 151 -8.53 -17.47 1.29
CA GLY A 151 -8.30 -18.86 1.72
C GLY A 151 -9.57 -19.68 1.95
N GLU A 152 -10.70 -19.04 2.27
CA GLU A 152 -12.02 -19.69 2.37
C GLU A 152 -12.46 -20.39 1.09
N VAL A 153 -12.16 -19.83 -0.09
CA VAL A 153 -12.53 -20.45 -1.38
C VAL A 153 -11.76 -21.74 -1.60
N ILE A 154 -10.49 -21.77 -1.18
CA ILE A 154 -9.64 -22.98 -1.24
C ILE A 154 -10.21 -24.04 -0.30
N ALA A 155 -10.56 -23.68 0.94
CA ALA A 155 -11.13 -24.60 1.91
C ALA A 155 -12.47 -25.21 1.45
N ILE A 156 -13.36 -24.42 0.83
CA ILE A 156 -14.64 -24.91 0.28
C ILE A 156 -14.40 -25.91 -0.86
N ILE A 157 -13.47 -25.62 -1.78
CA ILE A 157 -13.16 -26.52 -2.90
C ILE A 157 -12.60 -27.84 -2.36
N PHE A 158 -11.60 -27.80 -1.46
CA PHE A 158 -11.04 -29.01 -0.85
C PHE A 158 -12.09 -29.79 -0.05
N GLY A 159 -12.92 -29.10 0.72
CA GLY A 159 -14.01 -29.72 1.48
C GLY A 159 -15.05 -30.41 0.59
N ALA A 160 -15.47 -29.76 -0.50
CA ALA A 160 -16.42 -30.33 -1.45
C ALA A 160 -15.82 -31.54 -2.20
N VAL A 161 -14.57 -31.45 -2.65
CA VAL A 161 -13.88 -32.56 -3.33
C VAL A 161 -13.69 -33.75 -2.38
N ALA A 162 -13.20 -33.50 -1.16
CA ALA A 162 -13.03 -34.55 -0.15
C ALA A 162 -14.38 -35.21 0.22
N GLY A 163 -15.44 -34.41 0.35
CA GLY A 163 -16.80 -34.91 0.58
C GLY A 163 -17.31 -35.80 -0.55
N CYS A 164 -17.16 -35.38 -1.81
CA CYS A 164 -17.56 -36.16 -2.98
C CYS A 164 -16.78 -37.48 -3.09
N VAL A 165 -15.46 -37.45 -2.85
CA VAL A 165 -14.62 -38.66 -2.85
C VAL A 165 -15.03 -39.60 -1.71
N GLY A 166 -15.26 -39.08 -0.51
CA GLY A 166 -15.73 -39.85 0.63
C GLY A 166 -17.07 -40.55 0.35
N LEU A 167 -18.04 -39.83 -0.24
CA LEU A 167 -19.34 -40.38 -0.61
C LEU A 167 -19.21 -41.48 -1.67
N PHE A 168 -18.39 -41.25 -2.70
CA PHE A 168 -18.13 -42.23 -3.75
C PHE A 168 -17.52 -43.52 -3.19
N LEU A 169 -16.51 -43.40 -2.32
CA LEU A 169 -15.88 -44.56 -1.68
C LEU A 169 -16.87 -45.31 -0.78
N ALA A 170 -17.68 -44.60 0.01
CA ALA A 170 -18.71 -45.22 0.85
C ALA A 170 -19.73 -46.01 0.01
N VAL A 171 -20.21 -45.44 -1.10
CA VAL A 171 -21.13 -46.12 -2.03
C VAL A 171 -20.45 -47.32 -2.71
N HIS A 172 -19.22 -47.14 -3.19
CA HIS A 172 -18.47 -48.20 -3.87
C HIS A 172 -18.21 -49.40 -2.96
N PHE A 173 -17.70 -49.18 -1.75
CA PHE A 173 -17.43 -50.26 -0.80
C PHE A 173 -18.70 -50.84 -0.19
N GLY A 174 -19.74 -50.02 0.03
CA GLY A 174 -21.06 -50.49 0.45
C GLY A 174 -21.69 -51.44 -0.59
N ALA A 175 -21.69 -51.05 -1.86
CA ALA A 175 -22.19 -51.89 -2.96
C ALA A 175 -21.39 -53.18 -3.13
N LYS A 176 -20.08 -53.14 -2.92
CA LYS A 176 -19.20 -54.32 -3.02
C LYS A 176 -19.37 -55.30 -1.85
N ARG A 177 -19.87 -54.85 -0.69
CA ARG A 177 -20.13 -55.68 0.48
C ARG A 177 -21.49 -56.40 0.44
N MET A 178 -22.42 -55.92 -0.39
CA MET A 178 -23.75 -56.51 -0.58
C MET A 178 -23.82 -57.51 -1.75
N ARG A 179 -22.71 -57.73 -2.45
CA ARG A 179 -22.54 -58.73 -3.51
C ARG A 179 -21.67 -59.87 -3.00
#